data_AF-A0A6A6SQG8-F1
#
_entry.id   AF-A0A6A6SQG8-F1
#
_cell.length_a   1.000
_cell.length_b   1.000
_cell.length_c   1.000
_cell.angle_alpha   90.00
_cell.angle_beta   90.00
_cell.angle_gamma   90.00
#
_symmetry.space_group_name_H-M   'P 1'
#
loop_
_entity.id
_entity.type
_entity.pdbx_description
1 polymer ?
#
loop_
_entity_poly.entity_id
_entity_poly.type
_entity_poly.pdbx_seq_one_letter_code
_entity_poly.pdbx_strand_id
1 'polypeptide(L)'
;MENEIDPALVAATSSLGAFHFPVAEAAEWDHHKPRIAELYEKKELKEVMQILKDEHGFTASESQYKKQLAKWGLNKKNVKSGEYKAMIRKQRDRAKDGKDTEFYIHGNKVPAVNIARFEERWRKKEGLGEGDAFDDVPTPKSLTFRTPSPEI
;
A
#
# COMPACT_ATOMS: atom_id res chain seq x y z
N MET A 1 31.27 39.60 38.71
CA MET A 1 31.88 39.17 37.44
C MET A 1 32.03 37.67 37.53
N GLU A 2 30.91 36.96 37.57
CA GLU A 2 30.08 36.60 36.41
C GLU A 2 30.64 35.36 35.73
N ASN A 3 29.78 34.34 35.72
CA ASN A 3 29.97 33.02 35.17
C ASN A 3 30.31 33.10 33.68
N GLU A 4 31.25 32.29 33.22
CA GLU A 4 31.16 31.71 31.88
C GLU A 4 31.54 30.22 31.97
N ILE A 5 30.49 29.39 31.99
CA ILE A 5 30.56 27.95 31.80
C ILE A 5 30.50 27.74 30.29
N ASP A 6 31.58 27.24 29.69
CA ASP A 6 31.65 26.88 28.28
C ASP A 6 30.52 25.88 27.90
N PRO A 7 29.58 26.24 27.00
CA PRO A 7 28.39 25.43 26.73
C PRO A 7 28.61 24.27 25.73
N ALA A 8 29.85 23.90 25.39
CA ALA A 8 30.13 22.99 24.28
C ALA A 8 30.45 21.53 24.66
N LEU A 9 30.47 21.15 25.95
CA LEU A 9 30.94 19.82 26.39
C LEU A 9 29.89 18.93 27.08
N VAL A 10 28.61 19.33 27.15
CA VAL A 10 27.54 18.50 27.75
C VAL A 10 26.58 18.00 26.69
N ALA A 11 26.98 16.95 25.96
CA ALA A 11 26.05 16.04 25.30
C ALA A 11 26.68 14.67 24.99
N ALA A 12 27.49 14.13 25.91
CA ALA A 12 27.71 12.69 25.97
C ALA A 12 26.59 12.08 26.83
N THR A 13 25.43 11.84 26.24
CA THR A 13 24.35 11.10 26.89
C THR A 13 24.31 9.67 26.37
N SER A 14 24.98 8.78 27.10
CA SER A 14 24.62 7.37 27.15
C SER A 14 23.20 7.24 27.68
N SER A 15 22.29 6.64 26.91
CA SER A 15 21.01 6.14 27.43
C SER A 15 20.66 4.83 26.73
N LEU A 16 20.52 3.76 27.53
CA LEU A 16 20.04 2.47 27.07
C LEU A 16 18.61 2.60 26.50
N GLY A 17 18.38 2.00 25.34
CA GLY A 17 17.12 1.29 25.08
C GLY A 17 15.96 2.07 24.46
N ALA A 18 16.21 3.00 23.54
CA ALA A 18 15.23 3.35 22.51
C ALA A 18 15.95 3.29 21.17
N PHE A 19 15.51 2.42 20.26
CA PHE A 19 15.98 2.43 18.87
C PHE A 19 15.53 3.76 18.26
N HIS A 20 16.36 4.79 18.40
CA HIS A 20 16.18 6.07 17.74
C HIS A 20 16.49 5.86 16.26
N PHE A 21 15.45 5.56 15.49
CA PHE A 21 15.54 5.61 14.04
C PHE A 21 15.50 7.08 13.64
N PRO A 22 16.59 7.63 13.08
CA PRO A 22 16.57 9.02 12.64
C PRO A 22 15.45 9.22 11.62
N VAL A 23 14.80 10.37 11.68
CA VAL A 23 13.82 10.74 10.64
C VAL A 23 14.60 11.02 9.37
N ALA A 24 14.66 10.04 8.47
CA ALA A 24 15.24 10.23 7.15
C ALA A 24 14.58 11.42 6.43
N GLU A 25 15.42 12.30 5.89
CA GLU A 25 14.99 13.52 5.21
C GLU A 25 14.22 13.19 3.92
N ALA A 26 13.34 14.10 3.50
CA ALA A 26 12.51 13.89 2.31
C ALA A 26 13.35 13.62 1.05
N ALA A 27 14.51 14.27 0.93
CA ALA A 27 15.44 14.09 -0.18
C ALA A 27 16.00 12.65 -0.24
N GLU A 28 16.31 12.06 0.92
CA GLU A 28 16.84 10.70 1.00
C GLU A 28 15.77 9.66 0.63
N TRP A 29 14.53 9.87 1.08
CA TRP A 29 13.40 9.04 0.64
C TRP A 29 13.16 9.12 -0.87
N ASP A 30 13.25 10.31 -1.46
CA ASP A 30 13.02 10.48 -2.89
C ASP A 30 14.16 9.85 -3.73
N HIS A 31 15.40 9.88 -3.23
CA HIS A 31 16.52 9.16 -3.82
C HIS A 31 16.29 7.63 -3.83
N HIS A 32 15.80 7.06 -2.72
CA HIS A 32 15.54 5.62 -2.61
C HIS A 32 14.19 5.18 -3.17
N LYS A 33 13.26 6.11 -3.44
CA LYS A 33 11.91 5.84 -3.94
C LYS A 33 11.83 4.85 -5.11
N PRO A 34 12.58 5.00 -6.23
CA PRO A 34 12.46 4.07 -7.36
C PRO A 34 12.83 2.64 -6.95
N ARG A 35 13.89 2.48 -6.15
CA ARG A 35 14.34 1.17 -5.67
C ARG A 35 13.34 0.57 -4.67
N ILE A 36 12.83 1.37 -3.75
CA ILE A 36 11.78 0.93 -2.81
C ILE A 36 10.54 0.48 -3.56
N ALA A 37 10.11 1.23 -4.59
CA ALA A 37 8.93 0.89 -5.38
C ALA A 37 9.11 -0.45 -6.12
N GLU A 38 10.25 -0.66 -6.77
CA GLU A 38 10.57 -1.91 -7.48
C GLU A 38 10.63 -3.12 -6.54
N LEU A 39 11.35 -2.98 -5.42
CA LEU A 39 11.48 -4.05 -4.43
C LEU A 39 10.13 -4.34 -3.78
N TYR A 40 9.38 -3.30 -3.44
CA TYR A 40 8.09 -3.44 -2.78
C TYR A 40 7.03 -4.04 -3.71
N GLU A 41 7.15 -3.96 -5.04
CA GLU A 41 6.25 -4.69 -5.93
C GLU A 41 6.36 -6.21 -5.74
N LYS A 42 7.60 -6.71 -5.61
CA LYS A 42 7.92 -8.15 -5.60
C LYS A 42 8.04 -8.75 -4.20
N LYS A 43 8.35 -7.94 -3.19
CA LYS A 43 8.72 -8.40 -1.84
C LYS A 43 7.82 -7.80 -0.75
N GLU A 44 7.94 -8.34 0.47
CA GLU A 44 7.30 -7.78 1.65
C GLU A 44 8.08 -6.59 2.23
N LEU A 45 7.40 -5.71 2.98
CA LEU A 45 8.03 -4.51 3.56
C LEU A 45 9.28 -4.85 4.38
N LYS A 46 9.23 -5.93 5.18
CA LYS A 46 10.36 -6.36 6.00
C LYS A 46 11.58 -6.71 5.15
N GLU A 47 11.40 -7.41 4.05
CA GLU A 47 12.50 -7.71 3.12
C GLU A 47 13.03 -6.45 2.44
N VAL A 48 12.15 -5.54 2.01
CA VAL A 48 12.56 -4.26 1.43
C VAL A 48 13.44 -3.47 2.40
N MET A 49 13.07 -3.43 3.68
CA MET A 49 13.84 -2.78 4.73
C MET A 49 15.21 -3.44 4.94
N GLN A 50 15.30 -4.76 4.92
CA GLN A 50 16.58 -5.48 5.02
C GLN A 50 17.47 -5.18 3.82
N ILE A 51 16.93 -5.28 2.60
CA ILE A 51 17.69 -5.01 1.37
C ILE A 51 18.19 -3.57 1.33
N LEU A 52 17.37 -2.59 1.70
CA LEU A 52 17.83 -1.20 1.74
C LEU A 52 18.89 -0.94 2.81
N LYS A 53 18.82 -1.66 3.93
CA LYS A 53 19.85 -1.61 4.96
C LYS A 53 21.16 -2.21 4.46
N ASP A 54 21.10 -3.37 3.81
CA ASP A 54 22.28 -4.13 3.38
C ASP A 54 22.96 -3.51 2.14
N GLU A 55 22.18 -3.09 1.14
CA GLU A 55 22.69 -2.54 -0.13
C GLU A 55 23.03 -1.04 -0.04
N HIS A 56 22.28 -0.28 0.77
CA HIS A 56 22.37 1.19 0.78
C HIS A 56 22.65 1.79 2.17
N GLY A 57 22.75 0.97 3.22
CA GLY A 57 22.90 1.48 4.60
C GLY A 57 21.67 2.21 5.14
N PHE A 58 20.56 2.25 4.38
CA PHE A 58 19.41 3.07 4.70
C PHE A 58 18.54 2.41 5.77
N THR A 59 18.56 2.99 6.97
CA THR A 59 17.88 2.46 8.15
C THR A 59 16.77 3.38 8.60
N ALA A 60 15.51 2.95 8.45
CA ALA A 60 14.33 3.67 8.94
C ALA A 60 13.33 2.70 9.59
N SER A 61 12.43 3.21 10.42
CA SER A 61 11.42 2.39 11.08
C SER A 61 10.34 1.92 10.11
N GLU A 62 9.70 0.78 10.41
CA GLU A 62 8.60 0.23 9.61
C GLU A 62 7.44 1.24 9.45
N SER A 63 7.20 2.06 10.48
CA SER A 63 6.17 3.11 10.46
C SER A 63 6.49 4.20 9.44
N GLN A 64 7.75 4.63 9.35
CA GLN A 64 8.18 5.62 8.35
C GLN A 64 8.03 5.07 6.93
N TYR A 65 8.46 3.83 6.69
CA TYR A 65 8.25 3.18 5.39
C TYR A 65 6.76 3.10 5.03
N LYS A 66 5.89 2.67 5.95
CA LYS A 66 4.44 2.63 5.71
C LYS A 66 3.89 4.00 5.35
N LYS A 67 4.29 5.04 6.08
CA LYS A 67 3.89 6.43 5.80
C LYS A 67 4.34 6.86 4.40
N GLN A 68 5.56 6.53 4.02
CA GLN A 68 6.10 6.92 2.73
C GLN A 68 5.50 6.14 1.56
N LEU A 69 5.30 4.84 1.71
CA LEU A 69 4.56 4.01 0.75
C LEU A 69 3.12 4.50 0.58
N ALA A 70 2.46 4.91 1.67
CA ALA A 70 1.13 5.52 1.59
C ALA A 70 1.16 6.85 0.83
N LYS A 71 2.14 7.73 1.12
CA LYS A 71 2.35 9.00 0.41
C LYS A 71 2.58 8.79 -1.09
N TRP A 72 3.27 7.72 -1.48
CA TRP A 72 3.52 7.37 -2.87
C TRP A 72 2.38 6.56 -3.53
N GLY A 73 1.31 6.24 -2.80
CA GLY A 73 0.20 5.44 -3.33
C GLY A 73 0.55 3.98 -3.59
N LEU A 74 1.58 3.44 -2.93
CA LEU A 74 2.05 2.06 -3.08
C LEU A 74 1.44 1.10 -2.05
N ASN A 75 0.48 1.52 -1.23
CA ASN A 75 -0.04 0.68 -0.15
C ASN A 75 -0.79 -0.57 -0.65
N LYS A 76 -0.17 -1.76 -0.51
CA LYS A 76 -0.76 -3.08 -0.86
C LYS A 76 -2.02 -3.43 -0.07
N LYS A 77 -2.25 -2.80 1.08
CA LYS A 77 -3.43 -3.08 1.93
C LYS A 77 -4.71 -2.41 1.41
N ASN A 78 -4.57 -1.30 0.69
CA ASN A 78 -5.71 -0.52 0.24
C ASN A 78 -6.00 -0.86 -1.22
N VAL A 79 -7.17 -1.45 -1.46
CA VAL A 79 -7.68 -1.63 -2.81
C VAL A 79 -7.98 -0.26 -3.42
N LYS A 80 -7.37 0.03 -4.57
CA LYS A 80 -7.54 1.29 -5.29
C LYS A 80 -8.88 1.32 -6.03
N SER A 81 -9.38 2.52 -6.31
CA SER A 81 -10.61 2.69 -7.09
C SER A 81 -10.56 1.96 -8.43
N GLY A 82 -9.44 2.00 -9.15
CA GLY A 82 -9.28 1.25 -10.41
C GLY A 82 -9.37 -0.27 -10.23
N GLU A 83 -8.87 -0.81 -9.12
CA GLU A 83 -8.96 -2.23 -8.80
C GLU A 83 -10.41 -2.63 -8.47
N TYR A 84 -11.14 -1.79 -7.72
CA TYR A 84 -12.58 -1.99 -7.50
C TYR A 84 -13.38 -2.00 -8.80
N LYS A 85 -13.12 -1.04 -9.70
CA LYS A 85 -13.77 -1.00 -11.01
C LYS A 85 -13.50 -2.27 -11.84
N ALA A 86 -12.25 -2.73 -11.85
CA ALA A 86 -11.88 -3.98 -12.52
C ALA A 86 -12.59 -5.21 -11.92
N MET A 87 -12.71 -5.28 -10.59
CA MET A 87 -13.45 -6.34 -9.90
C MET A 87 -14.95 -6.31 -10.23
N ILE A 88 -15.59 -5.14 -10.18
CA ILE A 88 -17.03 -4.99 -10.51
C ILE A 88 -17.28 -5.46 -11.95
N ARG A 89 -16.44 -5.06 -12.91
CA ARG A 89 -16.54 -5.54 -14.30
C ARG A 89 -16.49 -7.07 -14.37
N LYS A 90 -15.47 -7.68 -13.77
CA LYS A 90 -15.31 -9.14 -13.76
C LYS A 90 -16.44 -9.84 -13.03
N GLN A 91 -16.96 -9.26 -11.95
CA GLN A 91 -18.09 -9.82 -11.21
C GLN A 91 -19.34 -9.87 -12.08
N ARG A 92 -19.63 -8.80 -12.83
CA ARG A 92 -20.77 -8.74 -13.75
C ARG A 92 -20.62 -9.73 -14.92
N ASP A 93 -19.43 -9.82 -15.51
CA ASP A 93 -19.14 -10.78 -16.58
C ASP A 93 -19.39 -12.23 -16.10
N ARG A 94 -18.96 -12.56 -14.88
CA ARG A 94 -19.11 -13.91 -14.30
C ARG A 94 -20.52 -14.20 -13.78
N ALA A 95 -21.23 -13.18 -13.33
CA ALA A 95 -22.64 -13.30 -12.96
C ALA A 95 -23.52 -13.66 -14.16
N LYS A 96 -23.19 -13.18 -15.38
CA LYS A 96 -23.85 -13.62 -16.62
C LYS A 96 -23.68 -15.13 -16.88
N ASP A 97 -22.55 -15.68 -16.45
CA ASP A 97 -22.26 -17.12 -16.51
C ASP A 97 -22.79 -17.91 -15.30
N GLY A 98 -23.48 -17.25 -14.34
CA GLY A 98 -23.97 -17.87 -13.10
C GLY A 98 -22.87 -18.31 -12.13
N LYS A 99 -21.68 -17.68 -12.17
CA LYS A 99 -20.52 -18.07 -11.36
C LYS A 99 -20.23 -17.07 -10.24
N ASP A 100 -20.23 -17.56 -9.01
CA ASP A 100 -19.67 -16.81 -7.89
C ASP A 100 -18.15 -16.63 -8.05
N THR A 101 -17.65 -15.48 -7.61
CA THR A 101 -16.25 -15.10 -7.78
C THR A 101 -15.73 -14.41 -6.52
N GLU A 102 -14.65 -14.96 -5.98
CA GLU A 102 -13.87 -14.36 -4.91
C GLU A 102 -12.67 -13.61 -5.51
N PHE A 103 -12.48 -12.36 -5.10
CA PHE A 103 -11.39 -11.52 -5.58
C PHE A 103 -10.28 -11.37 -4.56
N TYR A 104 -9.05 -11.29 -5.05
CA TYR A 104 -7.86 -11.08 -4.26
C TYR A 104 -6.99 -10.02 -4.92
N ILE A 105 -6.53 -9.06 -4.12
CA ILE A 105 -5.62 -7.97 -4.53
C ILE A 105 -4.33 -8.10 -3.73
N HIS A 106 -3.21 -8.28 -4.43
CA HIS A 106 -1.90 -8.50 -3.79
C HIS A 106 -1.93 -9.68 -2.78
N GLY A 107 -2.70 -10.73 -3.09
CA GLY A 107 -2.89 -11.89 -2.20
C GLY A 107 -3.89 -11.70 -1.06
N ASN A 108 -4.44 -10.49 -0.87
CA ASN A 108 -5.44 -10.22 0.16
C ASN A 108 -6.85 -10.40 -0.40
N LYS A 109 -7.68 -11.21 0.28
CA LYS A 109 -9.09 -11.40 -0.10
C LYS A 109 -9.85 -10.07 0.03
N VAL A 110 -10.54 -9.68 -1.03
CA VAL A 110 -11.44 -8.52 -1.03
C VAL A 110 -12.85 -9.01 -0.72
N PRO A 111 -13.46 -8.60 0.41
CA PRO A 111 -14.84 -8.97 0.72
C PRO A 111 -15.81 -8.40 -0.32
N ALA A 112 -16.77 -9.21 -0.78
CA ALA A 112 -17.79 -8.77 -1.73
C ALA A 112 -18.58 -7.55 -1.23
N VAL A 113 -18.82 -7.44 0.08
CA VAL A 113 -19.46 -6.27 0.70
C VAL A 113 -18.70 -4.96 0.46
N ASN A 114 -17.36 -5.00 0.40
CA ASN A 114 -16.57 -3.80 0.12
C ASN A 114 -16.69 -3.38 -1.35
N ILE A 115 -16.80 -4.37 -2.25
CA ILE A 115 -17.01 -4.14 -3.68
C ILE A 115 -18.38 -3.48 -3.91
N ALA A 116 -19.44 -4.03 -3.30
CA ALA A 116 -20.80 -3.47 -3.38
C ALA A 116 -20.89 -2.05 -2.79
N ARG A 117 -20.27 -1.82 -1.63
CA ARG A 117 -20.22 -0.47 -1.00
C ARG A 117 -19.48 0.55 -1.88
N PHE A 118 -18.40 0.13 -2.54
CA PHE A 118 -17.68 1.00 -3.47
C PHE A 118 -18.58 1.34 -4.67
N GLU A 119 -19.26 0.36 -5.24
CA GLU A 119 -20.17 0.54 -6.37
C GLU A 119 -21.31 1.50 -6.04
N GLU A 120 -21.96 1.34 -4.89
CA GLU A 120 -23.03 2.24 -4.42
C GLU A 120 -22.54 3.69 -4.29
N ARG A 121 -21.38 3.88 -3.64
CA ARG A 121 -20.77 5.20 -3.47
C ARG A 121 -20.41 5.82 -4.81
N TRP A 122 -19.84 5.03 -5.72
CA TRP A 122 -19.43 5.49 -7.04
C TRP A 122 -20.65 5.91 -7.88
N ARG A 123 -21.73 5.11 -7.87
CA ARG A 123 -23.00 5.42 -8.52
C ARG A 123 -23.60 6.74 -8.04
N LYS A 124 -23.63 6.95 -6.71
CA LYS A 124 -24.12 8.20 -6.11
C LYS A 124 -23.25 9.41 -6.49
N LYS A 125 -21.94 9.21 -6.65
CA LYS A 125 -20.99 10.28 -6.96
C LYS A 125 -21.03 10.70 -8.43
N GLU A 126 -21.08 9.75 -9.35
CA GLU A 126 -20.98 10.03 -10.80
C GLU A 126 -22.36 10.25 -11.45
N GLY A 127 -23.46 9.95 -10.77
CA GLY A 127 -24.81 10.11 -11.34
C GLY A 127 -25.09 9.21 -12.54
N LEU A 128 -24.31 8.12 -12.72
CA LEU A 128 -24.40 7.19 -13.85
C LEU A 128 -25.46 6.12 -13.60
N GLY A 129 -26.24 5.82 -14.65
CA GLY A 129 -27.24 4.74 -14.69
C GLY A 129 -26.61 3.35 -14.84
N GLU A 130 -27.46 2.32 -14.72
CA GLU A 130 -27.11 0.89 -14.55
C GLU A 130 -26.23 0.27 -15.67
N GLY A 131 -25.97 0.98 -16.76
CA GLY A 131 -25.33 0.45 -17.96
C GLY A 131 -23.86 0.83 -18.20
N ASP A 132 -23.28 1.80 -17.49
CA ASP A 132 -22.05 2.45 -17.98
C ASP A 132 -20.75 2.03 -17.27
N ALA A 133 -19.88 1.42 -18.08
CA ALA A 133 -18.49 1.78 -18.30
C ALA A 133 -17.43 1.49 -17.21
N PHE A 134 -16.94 0.25 -17.21
CA PHE A 134 -15.55 -0.05 -16.81
C PHE A 134 -14.76 -0.81 -17.90
N ASP A 135 -15.25 -0.82 -19.14
CA ASP A 135 -14.62 -1.56 -20.25
C ASP A 135 -13.17 -1.14 -20.49
N ASP A 136 -12.90 0.15 -20.31
CA ASP A 136 -11.57 0.74 -20.48
C ASP A 136 -10.62 0.50 -19.28
N VAL A 137 -11.12 -0.06 -18.17
CA VAL A 137 -10.26 -0.28 -16.99
C VAL A 137 -9.37 -1.51 -17.23
N PRO A 138 -8.04 -1.32 -17.33
CA PRO A 138 -7.12 -2.42 -17.51
C PRO A 138 -7.19 -3.34 -16.29
N THR A 139 -7.18 -4.65 -16.52
CA THR A 139 -7.08 -5.62 -15.43
C THR A 139 -5.73 -5.45 -14.75
N PRO A 140 -5.68 -5.03 -13.47
CA PRO A 140 -4.41 -4.81 -12.80
C PRO A 140 -3.75 -6.16 -12.55
N LYS A 141 -2.42 -6.25 -12.73
CA LYS A 141 -1.64 -7.48 -12.52
C LYS A 141 -1.78 -8.05 -11.10
N SER A 142 -2.15 -7.21 -10.14
CA SER A 142 -2.40 -7.56 -8.74
C SER A 142 -3.72 -8.29 -8.51
N LEU A 143 -4.65 -8.25 -9.49
CA LEU A 143 -5.97 -8.87 -9.39
C LEU A 143 -5.90 -10.35 -9.75
N THR A 144 -6.26 -11.18 -8.78
CA THR A 144 -6.49 -12.60 -8.96
C THR A 144 -7.91 -12.93 -8.51
N PHE A 145 -8.53 -13.94 -9.10
CA PHE A 145 -9.88 -14.34 -8.76
C PHE A 145 -10.00 -15.86 -8.74
N ARG A 146 -10.88 -16.38 -7.89
CA ARG A 146 -11.20 -17.80 -7.81
C ARG A 146 -12.71 -17.95 -7.89
N THR A 147 -13.16 -19.00 -8.58
CA THR A 147 -14.55 -19.45 -8.47
C THR A 147 -14.55 -20.49 -7.35
N PRO A 148 -15.09 -20.17 -6.17
CA PRO A 148 -15.23 -21.18 -5.13
C PRO A 148 -16.11 -22.30 -5.71
N SER A 149 -15.62 -23.54 -5.64
CA SER A 149 -16.50 -24.69 -5.86
C SER A 149 -17.61 -24.62 -4.81
N PRO A 150 -18.88 -24.85 -5.18
CA PRO A 150 -19.95 -24.93 -4.19
C PRO A 150 -19.57 -26.00 -3.16
N GLU A 151 -19.63 -25.65 -1.88
CA GLU A 151 -19.55 -26.66 -0.81
C GLU A 151 -20.66 -27.67 -1.08
N ILE A 152 -20.24 -28.93 -1.30
CA ILE A 152 -21.12 -30.08 -1.56
C ILE A 152 -21.92 -30.39 -0.30
#